data_AF-A0A084WHN2-F1
#
_entry.id   AF-A0A084WHN2-F1
#
_cell.length_a   1.000
_cell.length_b   1.000
_cell.length_c   1.000
_cell.angle_alpha   90.00
_cell.angle_beta   90.00
_cell.angle_gamma   90.00
#
_symmetry.space_group_name_H-M   'P 1'
#
loop_
_entity.id
_entity.type
_entity.pdbx_description
1 polymer ?
#
loop_
_entity_poly.entity_id
_entity_poly.type
_entity_poly.pdbx_seq_one_letter_code
_entity_poly.pdbx_strand_id
1 'polypeptide(L)'
;MKTFVAIAVVALIAGTFALTVDQKKKAEGYAAECVKSSGVPPETAAKLKGGDFAGADEKTKCFAKCFLEKAGFMTSAGEIDEKTVIEKLSVDHDKSKVEALVKKCNHKEANPCETAFKAYQCIYAAKGAVV
;
A
#
# COMPACT_ATOMS: atom_id res chain seq x y z
N MET A 1 8.30 39.98 -33.76
CA MET A 1 9.14 38.84 -33.32
C MET A 1 9.82 39.20 -32.02
N LYS A 2 9.87 38.25 -31.07
CA LYS A 2 10.44 38.28 -29.69
C LYS A 2 9.39 38.13 -28.60
N THR A 3 8.89 36.89 -28.54
CA THR A 3 8.60 36.06 -27.35
C THR A 3 8.08 36.76 -26.10
N PHE A 4 6.78 36.54 -25.86
CA PHE A 4 6.12 36.73 -24.58
C PHE A 4 6.80 35.90 -23.48
N VAL A 5 6.98 36.57 -22.35
CA VAL A 5 7.53 36.07 -21.09
C VAL A 5 6.78 34.81 -20.65
N ALA A 6 7.51 33.69 -20.70
CA ALA A 6 7.11 32.42 -20.13
C ALA A 6 7.12 32.51 -18.60
N ILE A 7 6.00 32.92 -18.01
CA ILE A 7 5.70 32.68 -16.58
C ILE A 7 4.31 32.04 -16.53
N ALA A 8 4.30 30.76 -16.87
CA ALA A 8 3.27 29.84 -16.45
C ALA A 8 3.98 28.56 -16.01
N VAL A 9 4.89 28.70 -15.04
CA VAL A 9 5.36 27.58 -14.20
C VAL A 9 4.25 27.30 -13.20
N VAL A 10 3.11 26.84 -13.72
CA VAL A 10 2.19 25.98 -12.98
C VAL A 10 2.46 24.58 -13.51
N ALA A 11 3.72 24.14 -13.38
CA ALA A 11 4.04 22.73 -13.46
C ALA A 11 3.43 22.12 -12.19
N LEU A 12 2.27 21.51 -12.39
CA LEU A 12 1.64 20.56 -11.50
C LEU A 12 2.68 19.54 -11.03
N ILE A 13 3.37 19.82 -9.92
CA ILE A 13 4.00 18.76 -9.13
C ILE A 13 2.91 18.18 -8.22
N ALA A 14 1.81 17.75 -8.84
CA ALA A 14 1.07 16.64 -8.27
C ALA A 14 1.93 15.43 -8.60
N GLY A 15 2.86 15.10 -7.70
CA GLY A 15 3.61 13.85 -7.75
C GLY A 15 2.60 12.70 -7.66
N THR A 16 2.03 12.30 -8.80
CA THR A 16 1.27 11.08 -8.89
C THR A 16 2.28 9.96 -8.89
N PHE A 17 2.48 9.36 -7.72
CA PHE A 17 3.18 8.09 -7.53
C PHE A 17 2.46 7.01 -8.34
N ALA A 18 2.76 6.98 -9.63
CA ALA A 18 2.34 5.91 -10.49
C ALA A 18 3.31 4.76 -10.25
N LEU A 19 2.79 3.68 -9.64
CA LEU A 19 3.47 2.38 -9.69
C LEU A 19 3.89 2.12 -11.13
N THR A 20 5.08 1.55 -11.33
CA THR A 20 5.48 1.05 -12.64
C THR A 20 4.43 0.08 -13.17
N VAL A 21 4.33 -0.05 -14.49
CA VAL A 21 3.39 -0.97 -15.14
C VAL A 21 3.56 -2.39 -14.59
N ASP A 22 4.79 -2.82 -14.35
CA ASP A 22 5.10 -4.13 -13.80
C ASP A 22 4.69 -4.29 -12.33
N GLN A 23 4.94 -3.29 -11.46
CA GLN A 23 4.47 -3.33 -10.07
C GLN A 23 2.94 -3.35 -10.02
N LYS A 24 2.26 -2.57 -10.87
CA LYS A 24 0.80 -2.54 -10.97
C LYS A 24 0.26 -3.91 -11.40
N LYS A 25 0.84 -4.52 -12.44
CA LYS A 25 0.43 -5.84 -12.93
C LYS A 25 0.62 -6.93 -11.87
N LYS A 26 1.74 -6.90 -11.13
CA LYS A 26 1.96 -7.82 -10.00
C LYS A 26 0.93 -7.63 -8.90
N ALA A 27 0.68 -6.38 -8.49
CA ALA A 27 -0.32 -6.07 -7.47
C ALA A 27 -1.74 -6.51 -7.90
N GLU A 28 -2.12 -6.30 -9.15
CA GLU A 28 -3.39 -6.77 -9.71
C GLU A 28 -3.48 -8.31 -9.70
N GLY A 29 -2.39 -9.00 -10.04
CA GLY A 29 -2.30 -10.47 -9.95
C GLY A 29 -2.51 -10.98 -8.51
N TYR A 30 -1.80 -10.40 -7.54
CA TYR A 30 -1.94 -10.76 -6.13
C TYR A 30 -3.36 -10.50 -5.62
N ALA A 31 -3.94 -9.35 -5.96
CA ALA A 31 -5.32 -9.04 -5.60
C ALA A 31 -6.30 -10.05 -6.19
N ALA A 32 -6.17 -10.42 -7.47
CA ALA A 32 -7.03 -11.41 -8.10
C ALA A 32 -6.95 -12.79 -7.43
N GLU A 33 -5.74 -13.24 -7.09
CA GLU A 33 -5.54 -14.49 -6.34
C GLU A 33 -6.20 -14.44 -4.96
N CYS A 34 -6.05 -13.32 -4.24
CA CYS A 34 -6.60 -13.16 -2.90
C CYS A 34 -8.12 -13.01 -2.90
N VAL A 35 -8.72 -12.37 -3.91
CA VAL A 35 -10.19 -12.37 -4.09
C VAL A 35 -10.69 -13.79 -4.24
N LYS A 36 -10.03 -14.58 -5.10
CA LYS A 36 -10.40 -15.98 -5.37
C LYS A 36 -10.31 -16.87 -4.12
N SER A 37 -9.27 -16.70 -3.29
CA SER A 37 -9.06 -17.55 -2.11
C SER A 37 -9.92 -17.16 -0.90
N SER A 38 -10.18 -15.87 -0.71
CA SER A 38 -10.94 -15.36 0.45
C SER A 38 -12.46 -15.31 0.22
N GLY A 39 -12.90 -15.32 -1.05
CA GLY A 39 -14.31 -15.20 -1.40
C GLY A 39 -14.90 -13.82 -1.08
N VAL A 40 -14.06 -12.79 -0.99
CA VAL A 40 -14.52 -11.40 -0.92
C VAL A 40 -15.11 -10.94 -2.25
N PRO A 41 -15.97 -9.91 -2.25
CA PRO A 41 -16.40 -9.25 -3.47
C PRO A 41 -15.21 -8.78 -4.33
N PRO A 42 -15.28 -8.85 -5.68
CA PRO A 42 -14.18 -8.41 -6.56
C PRO A 42 -13.81 -6.92 -6.38
N GLU A 43 -14.77 -6.11 -5.98
CA GLU A 43 -14.60 -4.67 -5.68
C GLU A 43 -13.82 -4.39 -4.39
N THR A 44 -13.63 -5.37 -3.50
CA THR A 44 -12.94 -5.19 -2.21
C THR A 44 -11.53 -4.64 -2.41
N ALA A 45 -10.79 -5.16 -3.40
CA ALA A 45 -9.45 -4.67 -3.72
C ALA A 45 -9.45 -3.18 -4.13
N ALA A 46 -10.45 -2.76 -4.90
CA ALA A 46 -10.57 -1.38 -5.37
C ALA A 46 -10.96 -0.43 -4.21
N LYS A 47 -11.87 -0.85 -3.33
CA LYS A 47 -12.27 -0.11 -2.12
C LYS A 47 -11.06 0.15 -1.21
N LEU A 48 -10.33 -0.91 -0.87
CA LEU A 48 -9.14 -0.80 -0.01
C LEU A 48 -8.05 0.07 -0.65
N LYS A 49 -7.80 -0.07 -1.96
CA LYS A 49 -6.87 0.78 -2.71
C LYS A 49 -7.30 2.25 -2.70
N GLY A 50 -8.61 2.52 -2.73
CA GLY A 50 -9.19 3.86 -2.63
C GLY A 50 -9.21 4.44 -1.21
N GLY A 51 -8.83 3.64 -0.21
CA GLY A 51 -8.90 4.05 1.21
C GLY A 51 -10.28 3.91 1.83
N ASP A 52 -11.20 3.23 1.17
CA ASP A 52 -12.47 2.85 1.77
C ASP A 52 -12.27 1.60 2.62
N PHE A 53 -12.18 1.82 3.93
CA PHE A 53 -12.02 0.79 4.94
C PHE A 53 -13.31 0.54 5.74
N ALA A 54 -14.40 1.23 5.39
CA ALA A 54 -15.65 1.15 6.14
C ALA A 54 -16.29 -0.23 5.97
N GLY A 55 -16.82 -0.78 7.07
CA GLY A 55 -17.52 -2.07 7.03
C GLY A 55 -16.64 -3.27 6.70
N ALA A 56 -15.31 -3.19 6.84
CA ALA A 56 -14.40 -4.30 6.59
C ALA A 56 -14.68 -5.47 7.55
N ASP A 57 -15.23 -6.54 6.99
CA ASP A 57 -15.47 -7.81 7.67
C ASP A 57 -14.19 -8.65 7.76
N GLU A 58 -14.25 -9.78 8.47
CA GLU A 58 -13.10 -10.66 8.66
C GLU A 58 -12.48 -11.12 7.34
N LYS A 59 -13.31 -11.40 6.31
CA LYS A 59 -12.82 -11.79 4.99
C LYS A 59 -12.04 -10.67 4.31
N THR A 60 -12.51 -9.43 4.41
CA THR A 60 -11.82 -8.23 3.89
C THR A 60 -10.47 -8.02 4.58
N LYS A 61 -10.41 -8.24 5.90
CA LYS A 61 -9.16 -8.16 6.65
C LYS A 61 -8.18 -9.25 6.25
N CYS A 62 -8.68 -10.47 6.07
CA CYS A 62 -7.85 -11.59 5.59
C CYS A 62 -7.45 -11.45 4.11
N PHE A 63 -8.23 -10.74 3.29
CA PHE A 63 -7.81 -10.33 1.97
C PHE A 63 -6.57 -9.43 2.04
N ALA A 64 -6.53 -8.45 2.96
CA ALA A 64 -5.36 -7.60 3.17
C ALA A 64 -4.14 -8.41 3.60
N LYS A 65 -4.31 -9.38 4.50
CA LYS A 65 -3.25 -10.34 4.88
C LYS A 65 -2.70 -11.09 3.68
N CYS A 66 -3.57 -11.72 2.91
CA CYS A 66 -3.19 -12.47 1.72
C CYS A 66 -2.39 -11.59 0.74
N PHE A 67 -2.86 -10.35 0.51
CA PHE A 67 -2.18 -9.42 -0.38
C PHE A 67 -0.78 -9.05 0.13
N LEU A 68 -0.64 -8.72 1.41
CA LEU A 68 0.65 -8.36 2.01
C LEU A 68 1.62 -9.54 2.02
N GLU A 69 1.17 -10.75 2.31
CA GLU A 69 2.00 -11.97 2.24
C GLU A 69 2.48 -12.22 0.79
N LYS A 70 1.60 -12.13 -0.21
CA LYS A 70 1.95 -12.30 -1.63
C LYS A 70 2.92 -11.24 -2.13
N ALA A 71 2.79 -10.01 -1.64
CA ALA A 71 3.73 -8.93 -1.92
C ALA A 71 5.08 -9.10 -1.19
N GLY A 72 5.15 -10.00 -0.21
CA GLY A 72 6.32 -10.25 0.64
C GLY A 72 6.50 -9.22 1.76
N PHE A 73 5.45 -8.48 2.12
CA PHE A 73 5.47 -7.48 3.19
C PHE A 73 5.05 -8.04 4.54
N MET A 74 4.59 -9.29 4.57
CA MET A 74 4.17 -9.98 5.78
C MET A 74 4.76 -11.38 5.80
N THR A 75 5.27 -11.79 6.97
CA THR A 75 5.78 -13.13 7.23
C THR A 75 4.62 -14.12 7.36
N SER A 76 4.91 -15.42 7.25
CA SER A 76 3.93 -16.49 7.49
C SER A 76 3.37 -16.50 8.91
N ALA A 77 4.04 -15.86 9.87
CA ALA A 77 3.56 -15.67 11.23
C ALA A 77 2.51 -14.55 11.37
N GLY A 78 2.22 -13.82 10.28
CA GLY A 78 1.26 -12.72 10.30
C GLY A 78 1.84 -11.39 10.80
N GLU A 79 3.16 -11.24 10.76
CA GLU A 79 3.87 -10.03 11.19
C GLU A 79 4.42 -9.29 9.98
N ILE A 80 4.45 -7.95 10.02
CA ILE A 80 5.05 -7.16 8.94
C ILE A 80 6.54 -7.46 8.86
N ASP A 81 7.02 -7.81 7.67
CA ASP A 81 8.44 -7.98 7.39
C ASP A 81 9.06 -6.60 7.16
N GLU A 82 9.44 -5.94 8.26
CA GLU A 82 10.00 -4.59 8.26
C GLU A 82 11.16 -4.46 7.28
N LYS A 83 12.06 -5.45 7.26
CA LYS A 83 13.24 -5.44 6.41
C LYS A 83 12.84 -5.42 4.95
N THR A 84 11.94 -6.31 4.53
CA THR A 84 11.49 -6.38 3.14
C THR A 84 10.69 -5.14 2.74
N VAL A 85 9.88 -4.58 3.64
CA VAL A 85 9.15 -3.34 3.40
C VAL A 85 10.12 -2.17 3.18
N ILE A 86 11.11 -2.01 4.07
CA ILE A 86 12.13 -0.95 3.94
C ILE A 86 12.92 -1.13 2.65
N GLU A 87 13.39 -2.34 2.35
CA GLU A 87 14.18 -2.61 1.16
C GLU A 87 13.40 -2.30 -0.13
N LYS A 88 12.15 -2.74 -0.24
CA LYS A 88 11.35 -2.54 -1.46
C LYS A 88 10.81 -1.13 -1.63
N LEU A 89 10.36 -0.48 -0.55
CA LEU A 89 9.80 0.87 -0.64
C LEU A 89 10.88 1.95 -0.75
N SER A 90 12.07 1.74 -0.16
CA SER A 90 13.16 2.73 -0.24
C SER A 90 13.83 2.81 -1.62
N VAL A 91 13.44 1.95 -2.58
CA VAL A 91 13.85 2.08 -3.98
C VAL A 91 13.26 3.35 -4.60
N ASP A 92 12.00 3.65 -4.27
CA ASP A 92 11.23 4.74 -4.86
C ASP A 92 10.95 5.88 -3.85
N HIS A 93 11.30 5.69 -2.58
CA HIS A 93 10.99 6.61 -1.47
C HIS A 93 12.19 6.87 -0.55
N ASP A 94 12.15 7.96 0.21
CA ASP A 94 13.17 8.26 1.21
C ASP A 94 13.21 7.17 2.30
N LYS A 95 14.38 6.54 2.46
CA LYS A 95 14.56 5.44 3.40
C LYS A 95 14.21 5.81 4.84
N SER A 96 14.58 7.01 5.30
CA SER A 96 14.30 7.44 6.67
C SER A 96 12.79 7.61 6.91
N LYS A 97 12.07 8.15 5.91
CA LYS A 97 10.61 8.23 5.94
C LYS A 97 9.95 6.85 5.95
N VAL A 98 10.47 5.90 5.15
CA VAL A 98 9.98 4.51 5.12
C VAL A 98 10.23 3.81 6.46
N GLU A 99 11.42 3.94 7.05
CA GLU A 99 11.73 3.39 8.37
C GLU A 99 10.82 3.96 9.45
N ALA A 100 10.58 5.27 9.44
CA ALA A 100 9.66 5.93 10.37
C ALA A 100 8.21 5.43 10.19
N LEU A 101 7.78 5.21 8.94
CA LEU A 101 6.47 4.66 8.62
C LEU A 101 6.32 3.23 9.17
N VAL A 102 7.28 2.36 8.87
CA VAL A 102 7.26 0.96 9.32
C VAL A 102 7.23 0.89 10.84
N LYS A 103 8.09 1.65 11.51
CA LYS A 103 8.10 1.72 12.98
C LYS A 103 6.77 2.24 13.55
N LYS A 104 6.12 3.18 12.87
CA LYS A 104 4.82 3.73 13.28
C LYS A 104 3.67 2.76 13.06
N CYS A 105 3.69 1.98 11.99
CA CYS A 105 2.56 1.15 11.56
C CYS A 105 2.72 -0.34 11.85
N ASN A 106 3.89 -0.79 12.33
CA ASN A 106 4.10 -2.17 12.72
C ASN A 106 3.47 -2.43 14.10
N HIS A 107 2.21 -2.83 14.11
CA HIS A 107 1.48 -3.24 15.30
C HIS A 107 0.99 -4.67 15.15
N LYS A 108 1.37 -5.52 16.09
CA LYS A 108 0.92 -6.92 16.13
C LYS A 108 -0.39 -7.02 16.90
N GLU A 109 -1.39 -7.60 16.26
CA GLU A 109 -2.66 -8.00 16.86
C GLU A 109 -2.66 -9.50 17.15
N ALA A 110 -3.65 -9.97 17.92
CA ALA A 110 -3.84 -11.40 18.17
C ALA A 110 -4.22 -12.18 16.89
N ASN A 111 -4.92 -11.52 15.96
CA ASN A 111 -5.31 -12.10 14.68
C ASN A 111 -4.42 -11.53 13.56
N PRO A 112 -3.68 -12.37 12.80
CA PRO A 112 -2.90 -11.96 11.63
C PRO A 112 -3.65 -11.11 10.59
N CYS A 113 -4.93 -11.37 10.38
CA CYS A 113 -5.76 -10.60 9.47
C CYS A 113 -6.02 -9.18 10.00
N GLU A 114 -6.21 -9.02 11.31
CA GLU A 114 -6.32 -7.70 11.93
C GLU A 114 -4.99 -6.94 11.86
N THR A 115 -3.87 -7.62 12.15
CA THR A 115 -2.51 -7.05 12.00
C THR A 115 -2.31 -6.48 10.60
N ALA A 116 -2.58 -7.28 9.57
CA ALA A 116 -2.45 -6.87 8.18
C ALA A 116 -3.33 -5.67 7.83
N PHE A 117 -4.60 -5.72 8.24
CA PHE A 117 -5.57 -4.69 7.93
C PHE A 117 -5.21 -3.35 8.61
N LYS A 118 -4.89 -3.36 9.91
CA LYS A 118 -4.51 -2.15 10.64
C LYS A 118 -3.20 -1.56 10.12
N ALA A 119 -2.21 -2.40 9.81
CA ALA A 119 -0.97 -1.94 9.18
C ALA A 119 -1.26 -1.25 7.84
N TYR A 120 -2.09 -1.86 6.99
CA TYR A 120 -2.49 -1.27 5.70
C TYR A 120 -3.21 0.08 5.87
N GLN A 121 -4.16 0.17 6.80
CA GLN A 121 -4.86 1.42 7.11
C GLN A 121 -3.89 2.52 7.59
N CYS A 122 -2.97 2.17 8.49
CA CYS A 122 -1.96 3.10 9.01
C CYS A 122 -1.06 3.61 7.88
N ILE A 123 -0.57 2.71 7.02
CA ILE A 123 0.27 3.06 5.88
C ILE A 123 -0.49 3.95 4.90
N TYR A 124 -1.76 3.62 4.61
CA TYR A 124 -2.60 4.43 3.74
C TYR A 124 -2.83 5.84 4.29
N ALA A 125 -3.11 5.96 5.59
CA ALA A 125 -3.28 7.27 6.25
C ALA A 125 -1.98 8.08 6.27
N ALA A 126 -0.85 7.40 6.43
CA ALA A 126 0.48 8.01 6.44
C ALA A 126 1.12 8.12 5.05
N LYS A 127 0.42 7.74 3.96
CA LYS A 127 0.99 7.73 2.60
C LYS A 127 1.52 9.10 2.16
N GLY A 128 0.94 10.19 2.66
CA GLY A 128 1.43 11.56 2.43
C GLY A 128 2.70 11.94 3.21
N ALA A 129 3.11 11.13 4.19
CA ALA A 129 4.30 11.37 5.02
C ALA A 129 5.58 10.72 4.46
N VAL A 130 5.45 9.82 3.48
CA VAL A 130 6.56 9.13 2.80
C VAL A 130 6.90 9.78 1.44
N VAL A 131 6.07 10.76 1.05
CA VAL A 131 6.25 11.67 -0.09
C VAL A 131 7.14 12.82 0.34
#